data_AF-A0A955CVL9-F1
#
_entry.id   AF-A0A955CVL9-F1
#
_cell.length_a   1.000
_cell.length_b   1.000
_cell.length_c   1.000
_cell.angle_alpha   90.00
_cell.angle_beta   90.00
_cell.angle_gamma   90.00
#
_symmetry.space_group_name_H-M   'P 1'
#
loop_
_entity.id
_entity.type
_entity.pdbx_description
1 polymer ?
#
loop_
_entity_poly.entity_id
_entity_poly.type
_entity_poly.pdbx_seq_one_letter_code
_entity_poly.pdbx_strand_id
1 'polypeptide(L)'
;MGCVGKVVVRTAVIGACGAVAFVAIAGRAKTHAILHQAKHNLSSAVDRFVGDPVALREQLKSLESEYPKRIAAVRSDLTELHTQKDELTRELAISQRVVALADQDLAGMSELISRAEDTISQQASYTMVKIVHGGDRMDMEQALAKATHIRQTRDAYVTRAAELDRDLGFLAEQESRLTDLLDKLETERTEFQTQLWQLDSQIDAIARNGRLIDMMEAREKTIDEQSRYKVASIEQLHSKMADIRAKQEAALEALSNRRERLGYEDRAKLDLESSSGIRSGAYLGTSTIEIQPKIVEITPDQDADCDEDFVPLVRRDH
;
A
#
# COMPACT_ATOMS: atom_id res chain seq x y z
N MET A 1 -2.84 -45.22 30.88
CA MET A 1 -4.15 -44.52 30.93
C MET A 1 -4.00 -43.19 31.67
N GLY A 2 -3.53 -42.11 31.04
CA GLY A 2 -3.31 -40.85 31.80
C GLY A 2 -2.81 -39.59 31.05
N CYS A 3 -2.53 -39.65 29.74
CA CYS A 3 -1.93 -38.50 29.03
C CYS A 3 -2.90 -37.74 28.10
N VAL A 4 -3.91 -38.41 27.53
CA VAL A 4 -4.82 -37.81 26.52
C VAL A 4 -5.62 -36.62 27.05
N GLY A 5 -6.00 -36.62 28.34
CA GLY A 5 -6.84 -35.58 28.93
C GLY A 5 -6.20 -34.19 29.10
N LYS A 6 -4.86 -34.07 29.02
CA LYS A 6 -4.17 -32.78 29.21
C LYS A 6 -4.04 -31.95 27.92
N VAL A 7 -4.16 -32.58 26.75
CA VAL A 7 -4.04 -31.89 25.44
C VAL A 7 -5.30 -31.06 25.15
N VAL A 8 -6.49 -31.63 25.42
CA VAL A 8 -7.80 -31.02 25.12
C VAL A 8 -8.07 -29.73 25.93
N VAL A 9 -7.47 -29.58 27.11
CA VAL A 9 -7.68 -28.39 27.96
C VAL A 9 -6.81 -27.21 27.52
N ARG A 10 -5.66 -27.45 26.87
CA ARG A 10 -4.74 -26.36 26.46
C ARG A 10 -5.17 -25.69 25.15
N THR A 11 -5.87 -26.41 24.27
CA THR A 11 -6.49 -25.85 23.05
C THR A 11 -7.74 -25.02 23.32
N ALA A 12 -8.31 -25.08 24.54
CA ALA A 12 -9.52 -24.33 24.92
C ALA A 12 -9.26 -22.91 25.49
N VAL A 13 -8.02 -22.56 25.82
CA VAL A 13 -7.71 -21.31 26.57
C VAL A 13 -7.24 -20.16 25.67
N ILE A 14 -6.83 -20.43 24.43
CA ILE A 14 -6.45 -19.39 23.44
C ILE A 14 -7.68 -18.90 22.64
N GLY A 15 -8.85 -18.86 23.29
CA GLY A 15 -10.13 -18.44 22.71
C GLY A 15 -10.70 -17.12 23.28
N ALA A 16 -9.97 -16.45 24.17
CA ALA A 16 -10.54 -15.43 25.07
C ALA A 16 -9.78 -14.08 25.14
N CYS A 17 -9.10 -13.66 24.05
CA CYS A 17 -8.61 -12.27 23.88
C CYS A 17 -8.44 -11.92 22.40
N GLY A 18 -9.43 -11.27 21.81
CA GLY A 18 -9.45 -10.88 20.39
C GLY A 18 -10.69 -11.43 19.68
N ALA A 19 -11.59 -10.56 19.24
CA ALA A 19 -12.87 -10.98 18.68
C ALA A 19 -12.72 -11.54 17.25
N VAL A 20 -13.48 -12.60 16.97
CA VAL A 20 -13.76 -13.18 15.63
C VAL A 20 -12.60 -13.93 14.94
N ALA A 21 -12.56 -15.27 15.13
CA ALA A 21 -12.68 -16.27 14.05
C ALA A 21 -12.17 -17.69 14.42
N PHE A 22 -12.69 -18.32 15.48
CA PHE A 22 -12.51 -19.77 15.66
C PHE A 22 -13.51 -20.55 14.78
N VAL A 23 -13.11 -20.92 13.56
CA VAL A 23 -13.87 -21.86 12.69
C VAL A 23 -12.93 -22.97 12.19
N ALA A 24 -12.43 -23.78 13.13
CA ALA A 24 -11.66 -24.99 12.82
C ALA A 24 -12.47 -26.29 12.91
N ILE A 25 -13.68 -26.26 13.49
CA ILE A 25 -14.53 -27.45 13.71
C ILE A 25 -15.99 -27.19 13.32
N ALA A 26 -16.24 -26.94 12.03
CA ALA A 26 -17.58 -27.02 11.43
C ALA A 26 -17.48 -27.31 9.92
N GLY A 27 -18.13 -28.37 9.44
CA GLY A 27 -17.96 -28.87 8.09
C GLY A 27 -18.43 -27.93 6.97
N ARG A 28 -17.58 -27.79 5.95
CA ARG A 28 -17.81 -27.70 4.48
C ARG A 28 -18.99 -26.90 3.87
N ALA A 29 -19.79 -26.14 4.62
CA ALA A 29 -20.99 -25.46 4.12
C ALA A 29 -21.19 -24.01 4.61
N LYS A 30 -20.27 -23.42 5.40
CA LYS A 30 -20.48 -22.08 6.02
C LYS A 30 -19.41 -21.03 5.77
N THR A 31 -18.36 -21.32 4.99
CA THR A 31 -17.33 -20.33 4.60
C THR A 31 -17.88 -19.21 3.70
N HIS A 32 -18.88 -19.50 2.86
CA HIS A 32 -19.50 -18.50 1.98
C HIS A 32 -20.32 -17.41 2.70
N ALA A 33 -20.81 -17.65 3.92
CA ALA A 33 -21.66 -16.70 4.63
C ALA A 33 -20.87 -15.50 5.20
N ILE A 34 -19.66 -15.76 5.71
CA ILE A 34 -18.82 -14.73 6.35
C ILE A 34 -18.24 -13.76 5.29
N LEU A 35 -17.87 -14.29 4.12
CA LEU A 35 -17.35 -13.50 2.97
C LEU A 35 -18.37 -12.48 2.43
N HIS A 36 -19.66 -12.80 2.42
CA HIS A 36 -20.69 -11.86 1.98
C HIS A 36 -20.93 -10.72 2.98
N GLN A 37 -20.78 -10.99 4.28
CA GLN A 37 -21.04 -10.00 5.33
C GLN A 37 -19.92 -8.95 5.42
N ALA A 38 -18.67 -9.31 5.11
CA ALA A 38 -17.59 -8.34 4.92
C ALA A 38 -17.90 -7.36 3.76
N LYS A 39 -18.36 -7.86 2.61
CA LYS A 39 -18.74 -7.01 1.46
C LYS A 39 -19.91 -6.08 1.75
N HIS A 40 -20.90 -6.51 2.52
CA HIS A 40 -22.07 -5.70 2.86
C HIS A 40 -21.75 -4.63 3.93
N ASN A 41 -20.89 -4.96 4.90
CA ASN A 41 -20.35 -3.98 5.83
C ASN A 41 -19.44 -2.95 5.12
N LEU A 42 -18.63 -3.38 4.15
CA LEU A 42 -17.84 -2.46 3.33
C LEU A 42 -18.74 -1.47 2.58
N SER A 43 -19.82 -1.95 1.94
CA SER A 43 -20.79 -1.09 1.24
C SER A 43 -21.44 -0.04 2.15
N SER A 44 -21.84 -0.44 3.37
CA SER A 44 -22.49 0.48 4.33
C SER A 44 -21.51 1.39 5.08
N ALA A 45 -20.22 1.04 5.15
CA ALA A 45 -19.16 1.91 5.63
C ALA A 45 -18.74 2.94 4.55
N VAL A 46 -18.65 2.52 3.28
CA VAL A 46 -18.32 3.38 2.13
C VAL A 46 -19.34 4.53 2.02
N ASP A 47 -20.64 4.25 2.07
CA ASP A 47 -21.70 5.29 2.04
C ASP A 47 -21.59 6.31 3.20
N ARG A 48 -20.95 5.95 4.31
CA ARG A 48 -20.78 6.82 5.49
C ARG A 48 -19.45 7.59 5.53
N PHE A 49 -18.49 7.20 4.69
CA PHE A 49 -17.11 7.73 4.68
C PHE A 49 -16.69 8.37 3.34
N VAL A 50 -17.63 8.64 2.44
CA VAL A 50 -17.40 9.40 1.18
C VAL A 50 -16.69 10.75 1.40
N GLY A 51 -16.73 11.30 2.62
CA GLY A 51 -16.10 12.57 2.99
C GLY A 51 -14.66 12.53 3.55
N ASP A 52 -14.10 11.37 3.94
CA ASP A 52 -12.74 11.33 4.52
C ASP A 52 -11.93 10.08 4.10
N PRO A 53 -11.00 10.21 3.12
CA PRO A 53 -10.14 9.12 2.68
C PRO A 53 -9.03 8.76 3.68
N VAL A 54 -8.73 9.60 4.68
CA VAL A 54 -7.67 9.35 5.67
C VAL A 54 -8.12 8.30 6.68
N ALA A 55 -9.39 8.37 7.13
CA ALA A 55 -9.97 7.39 8.06
C ALA A 55 -9.98 5.95 7.50
N LEU A 56 -10.23 5.79 6.19
CA LEU A 56 -10.14 4.49 5.50
C LEU A 56 -8.71 3.92 5.51
N ARG A 57 -7.69 4.79 5.34
CA ARG A 57 -6.28 4.39 5.37
C ARG A 57 -5.88 3.82 6.73
N GLU A 58 -6.31 4.45 7.83
CA GLU A 58 -6.05 4.01 9.21
C GLU A 58 -6.60 2.59 9.45
N GLN A 59 -7.85 2.34 9.01
CA GLN A 59 -8.51 1.03 9.17
C GLN A 59 -7.84 -0.06 8.32
N LEU A 60 -7.51 0.22 7.07
CA LEU A 60 -6.84 -0.74 6.19
C LEU A 60 -5.43 -1.09 6.71
N LYS A 61 -4.70 -0.11 7.28
CA LYS A 61 -3.40 -0.32 7.93
C LYS A 61 -3.52 -1.15 9.23
N SER A 62 -4.61 -0.99 9.98
CA SER A 62 -4.92 -1.86 11.12
C SER A 62 -5.10 -3.31 10.68
N LEU A 63 -5.86 -3.55 9.60
CA LEU A 63 -6.06 -4.89 9.02
C LEU A 63 -4.76 -5.48 8.45
N GLU A 64 -3.92 -4.66 7.80
CA GLU A 64 -2.59 -5.08 7.34
C GLU A 64 -1.75 -5.65 8.50
N SER A 65 -1.84 -5.03 9.68
CA SER A 65 -1.07 -5.44 10.88
C SER A 65 -1.44 -6.83 11.43
N GLU A 66 -2.56 -7.41 11.00
CA GLU A 66 -2.98 -8.75 11.40
C GLU A 66 -2.34 -9.86 10.56
N TYR A 67 -2.10 -9.62 9.27
CA TYR A 67 -1.51 -10.62 8.36
C TYR A 67 -0.15 -11.15 8.86
N PRO A 68 0.84 -10.32 9.24
CA PRO A 68 2.10 -10.80 9.81
C PRO A 68 1.93 -11.66 11.07
N LYS A 69 0.95 -11.35 11.93
CA LYS A 69 0.67 -12.10 13.16
C LYS A 69 0.08 -13.48 12.83
N ARG A 70 -0.87 -13.54 11.90
CA ARG A 70 -1.49 -14.79 11.43
C ARG A 70 -0.48 -15.69 10.71
N ILE A 71 0.35 -15.11 9.85
CA ILE A 71 1.47 -15.80 9.17
C ILE A 71 2.47 -16.35 10.19
N ALA A 72 2.86 -15.56 11.19
CA ALA A 72 3.78 -16.01 12.25
C ALA A 72 3.19 -17.15 13.10
N ALA A 73 1.89 -17.11 13.41
CA ALA A 73 1.19 -18.19 14.10
C ALA A 73 1.20 -19.49 13.28
N VAL A 74 0.76 -19.46 12.02
CA VAL A 74 0.76 -20.66 11.15
C VAL A 74 2.16 -21.23 10.94
N ARG A 75 3.19 -20.38 10.81
CA ARG A 75 4.59 -20.83 10.76
C ARG A 75 5.06 -21.47 12.07
N SER A 76 4.63 -20.94 13.23
CA SER A 76 4.90 -21.56 14.54
C SER A 76 4.23 -22.93 14.64
N ASP A 77 2.95 -23.04 14.27
CA ASP A 77 2.18 -24.29 14.30
C ASP A 77 2.82 -25.35 13.39
N LEU A 78 3.32 -24.95 12.20
CA LEU A 78 4.10 -25.83 11.31
C LEU A 78 5.38 -26.35 11.98
N THR A 79 6.15 -25.48 12.65
CA THR A 79 7.38 -25.93 13.35
C THR A 79 7.09 -26.83 14.55
N GLU A 80 5.97 -26.63 15.25
CA GLU A 80 5.53 -27.54 16.31
C GLU A 80 5.13 -28.90 15.71
N LEU A 81 4.36 -28.91 14.61
CA LEU A 81 3.96 -30.12 13.90
C LEU A 81 5.17 -30.91 13.40
N HIS A 82 6.17 -30.26 12.80
CA HIS A 82 7.43 -30.90 12.41
C HIS A 82 8.13 -31.55 13.59
N THR A 83 8.19 -30.87 14.74
CA THR A 83 8.78 -31.44 15.97
C THR A 83 8.02 -32.68 16.46
N GLN A 84 6.68 -32.65 16.41
CA GLN A 84 5.85 -33.81 16.76
C GLN A 84 6.04 -34.99 15.79
N LYS A 85 6.16 -34.70 14.49
CA LYS A 85 6.39 -35.68 13.42
C LYS A 85 7.75 -36.37 13.56
N ASP A 86 8.80 -35.63 13.91
CA ASP A 86 10.14 -36.19 14.16
C ASP A 86 10.14 -37.14 15.37
N GLU A 87 9.43 -36.79 16.45
CA GLU A 87 9.33 -37.64 17.63
C GLU A 87 8.52 -38.92 17.36
N LEU A 88 7.38 -38.84 16.67
CA LEU A 88 6.62 -40.03 16.27
C LEU A 88 7.41 -40.92 15.28
N THR A 89 8.20 -40.32 14.39
CA THR A 89 9.10 -41.05 13.49
C THR A 89 10.18 -41.81 14.28
N ARG A 90 10.74 -41.19 15.33
CA ARG A 90 11.66 -41.84 16.27
C ARG A 90 10.98 -42.98 17.03
N GLU A 91 9.78 -42.77 17.57
CA GLU A 91 9.02 -43.82 18.25
C GLU A 91 8.68 -45.02 17.33
N LEU A 92 8.37 -44.74 16.06
CA LEU A 92 8.08 -45.76 15.05
C LEU A 92 9.34 -46.59 14.75
N ALA A 93 10.49 -45.94 14.55
CA ALA A 93 11.76 -46.63 14.36
C ALA A 93 12.16 -47.49 15.58
N ILE A 94 11.92 -47.01 16.81
CA ILE A 94 12.11 -47.78 18.04
C ILE A 94 11.17 -49.00 18.05
N SER A 95 9.89 -48.80 17.73
CA SER A 95 8.88 -49.87 17.74
C SER A 95 9.22 -50.97 16.73
N GLN A 96 9.60 -50.60 15.50
CA GLN A 96 10.08 -51.52 14.47
C GLN A 96 11.36 -52.25 14.91
N ARG A 97 12.30 -51.56 15.59
CA ARG A 97 13.52 -52.19 16.10
C ARG A 97 13.22 -53.23 17.19
N VAL A 98 12.25 -52.97 18.07
CA VAL A 98 11.81 -53.95 19.08
C VAL A 98 11.17 -55.17 18.42
N VAL A 99 10.33 -54.99 17.40
CA VAL A 99 9.76 -56.11 16.63
C VAL A 99 10.85 -56.98 16.00
N ALA A 100 11.84 -56.35 15.32
CA ALA A 100 12.93 -57.08 14.69
C ALA A 100 13.81 -57.87 15.67
N LEU A 101 14.06 -57.32 16.87
CA LEU A 101 14.77 -58.03 17.94
C LEU A 101 13.93 -59.19 18.50
N ALA A 102 12.62 -58.97 18.72
CA ALA A 102 11.73 -60.01 19.20
C ALA A 102 11.54 -61.15 18.19
N ASP A 103 11.51 -60.86 16.88
CA ASP A 103 11.51 -61.88 15.82
C ASP A 103 12.81 -62.70 15.81
N GLN A 104 13.96 -62.05 16.01
CA GLN A 104 15.26 -62.73 16.16
C GLN A 104 15.29 -63.65 17.39
N ASP A 105 14.84 -63.16 18.55
CA ASP A 105 14.80 -63.93 19.79
C ASP A 105 13.80 -65.11 19.69
N LEU A 106 12.65 -64.92 19.04
CA LEU A 106 11.67 -65.99 18.77
C LEU A 106 12.26 -67.08 17.86
N ALA A 107 12.99 -66.71 16.81
CA ALA A 107 13.66 -67.68 15.95
C ALA A 107 14.66 -68.53 16.75
N GLY A 108 15.54 -67.90 17.53
CA GLY A 108 16.50 -68.60 18.38
C GLY A 108 15.84 -69.46 19.47
N MET A 109 14.76 -68.99 20.09
CA MET A 109 13.99 -69.78 21.05
C MET A 109 13.30 -70.99 20.40
N SER A 110 12.69 -70.82 19.23
CA SER A 110 12.00 -71.91 18.52
C SER A 110 12.95 -73.03 18.10
N GLU A 111 14.16 -72.70 17.65
CA GLU A 111 15.19 -73.68 17.31
C GLU A 111 15.64 -74.48 18.55
N LEU A 112 15.86 -73.80 19.68
CA LEU A 112 16.25 -74.46 20.93
C LEU A 112 15.14 -75.36 21.50
N ILE A 113 13.88 -74.94 21.37
CA ILE A 113 12.69 -75.71 21.77
C ILE A 113 12.57 -76.97 20.89
N SER A 114 12.68 -76.85 19.57
CA SER A 114 12.64 -78.00 18.63
C SER A 114 13.75 -79.00 18.93
N ARG A 115 14.99 -78.54 19.15
CA ARG A 115 16.12 -79.42 19.52
C ARG A 115 15.88 -80.13 20.86
N ALA A 116 15.24 -79.47 21.82
CA ALA A 116 14.88 -80.10 23.09
C ALA A 116 13.83 -81.20 22.90
N GLU A 117 12.78 -80.94 22.11
CA GLU A 117 11.74 -81.92 21.76
C GLU A 117 12.31 -83.15 21.05
N ASP A 118 13.25 -82.96 20.11
CA ASP A 118 13.96 -84.04 19.44
C ASP A 118 14.75 -84.92 20.44
N THR A 119 15.50 -84.30 21.36
CA THR A 119 16.27 -85.06 22.37
C THR A 119 15.38 -85.81 23.36
N ILE A 120 14.25 -85.24 23.77
CA ILE A 120 13.24 -85.91 24.60
C ILE A 120 12.63 -87.11 23.86
N SER A 121 12.40 -86.97 22.55
CA SER A 121 11.79 -88.02 21.71
C SER A 121 12.76 -89.17 21.41
N GLN A 122 14.08 -88.91 21.38
CA GLN A 122 15.10 -89.91 21.06
C GLN A 122 15.65 -90.68 22.27
N GLN A 123 15.48 -90.18 23.51
CA GLN A 123 16.02 -90.81 24.72
C GLN A 123 14.92 -91.31 25.67
N ALA A 124 15.18 -92.41 26.36
CA ALA A 124 14.21 -93.04 27.26
C ALA A 124 13.75 -92.11 28.42
N SER A 125 12.58 -92.42 28.97
CA SER A 125 11.61 -91.56 29.70
C SER A 125 12.05 -90.74 30.93
N TYR A 126 13.35 -90.54 31.19
CA TYR A 126 13.87 -89.87 32.38
C TYR A 126 14.97 -88.82 32.10
N THR A 127 15.11 -88.36 30.84
CA THR A 127 16.13 -87.36 30.47
C THR A 127 15.62 -85.93 30.72
N MET A 128 16.20 -85.23 31.70
CA MET A 128 15.88 -83.81 31.95
C MET A 128 16.69 -82.90 31.03
N VAL A 129 16.01 -82.28 30.06
CA VAL A 129 16.64 -81.33 29.11
C VAL A 129 16.55 -79.91 29.65
N LYS A 130 17.67 -79.18 29.61
CA LYS A 130 17.73 -77.75 29.95
C LYS A 130 18.15 -76.94 28.74
N ILE A 131 17.35 -75.92 28.42
CA ILE A 131 17.60 -75.00 27.32
C ILE A 131 18.50 -73.86 27.84
N VAL A 132 19.46 -73.42 27.01
CA VAL A 132 20.32 -72.27 27.33
C VAL A 132 20.14 -71.20 26.27
N HIS A 133 19.61 -70.04 26.66
CA HIS A 133 19.35 -68.93 25.75
C HIS A 133 19.77 -67.60 26.40
N GLY A 134 20.65 -66.85 25.74
CA GLY A 134 21.20 -65.59 26.27
C GLY A 134 22.09 -65.74 27.52
N GLY A 135 22.53 -66.97 27.84
CA GLY A 135 23.26 -67.30 29.07
C GLY A 135 22.37 -67.86 30.19
N ASP A 136 21.06 -67.61 30.15
CA ASP A 136 20.09 -68.17 31.10
C ASP A 136 19.90 -69.67 30.83
N ARG A 137 19.95 -70.49 31.88
CA ARG A 137 19.57 -71.91 31.84
C ARG A 137 18.13 -72.05 32.33
N MET A 138 17.26 -72.57 31.48
CA MET A 138 15.81 -72.67 31.75
C MET A 138 15.28 -74.06 31.39
N ASP A 139 14.24 -74.49 32.10
CA ASP A 139 13.55 -75.74 31.80
C ASP A 139 12.53 -75.53 30.66
N MET A 140 12.05 -76.62 30.04
CA MET A 140 11.19 -76.56 28.84
C MET A 140 9.95 -75.66 28.99
N GLU A 141 9.25 -75.76 30.12
CA GLU A 141 8.07 -74.93 30.43
C GLU A 141 8.44 -73.43 30.51
N GLN A 142 9.59 -73.11 31.10
CA GLN A 142 10.10 -71.74 31.20
C GLN A 142 10.49 -71.19 29.83
N ALA A 143 11.04 -72.02 28.94
CA ALA A 143 11.34 -71.65 27.57
C ALA A 143 10.06 -71.33 26.76
N LEU A 144 9.02 -72.15 26.88
CA LEU A 144 7.71 -71.91 26.26
C LEU A 144 7.02 -70.65 26.80
N ALA A 145 7.11 -70.40 28.11
CA ALA A 145 6.63 -69.17 28.73
C ALA A 145 7.40 -67.93 28.21
N LYS A 146 8.73 -67.99 28.14
CA LYS A 146 9.58 -66.91 27.60
C LYS A 146 9.26 -66.63 26.13
N ALA A 147 9.12 -67.66 25.29
CA ALA A 147 8.72 -67.52 23.89
C ALA A 147 7.32 -66.89 23.74
N THR A 148 6.37 -67.25 24.60
CA THR A 148 5.02 -66.66 24.62
C THR A 148 5.07 -65.18 25.01
N HIS A 149 5.88 -64.82 25.99
CA HIS A 149 6.07 -63.42 26.42
C HIS A 149 6.75 -62.55 25.34
N ILE A 150 7.75 -63.08 24.64
CA ILE A 150 8.38 -62.37 23.51
C ILE A 150 7.36 -62.15 22.39
N ARG A 151 6.53 -63.16 22.07
CA ARG A 151 5.44 -63.02 21.08
C ARG A 151 4.42 -61.95 21.47
N GLN A 152 3.96 -61.93 22.72
CA GLN A 152 3.04 -60.89 23.21
C GLN A 152 3.65 -59.49 23.10
N THR A 153 4.94 -59.35 23.42
CA THR A 153 5.68 -58.09 23.30
C THR A 153 5.78 -57.64 21.84
N ARG A 154 6.20 -58.55 20.96
CA ARG A 154 6.27 -58.34 19.51
C ARG A 154 4.94 -57.86 18.95
N ASP A 155 3.84 -58.58 19.22
CA ASP A 155 2.52 -58.26 18.65
C ASP A 155 1.97 -56.92 19.18
N ALA A 156 2.28 -56.56 20.43
CA ALA A 156 2.00 -55.23 20.98
C ALA A 156 2.77 -54.11 20.25
N TYR A 157 4.06 -54.31 19.95
CA TYR A 157 4.86 -53.33 19.21
C TYR A 157 4.52 -53.28 17.71
N VAL A 158 4.08 -54.37 17.10
CA VAL A 158 3.49 -54.38 15.75
C VAL A 158 2.22 -53.51 15.72
N THR A 159 1.35 -53.67 16.72
CA THR A 159 0.12 -52.86 16.84
C THR A 159 0.45 -51.38 17.04
N ARG A 160 1.40 -51.06 17.93
CA ARG A 160 1.88 -49.68 18.15
C ARG A 160 2.48 -49.08 16.88
N ALA A 161 3.31 -49.82 16.13
CA ALA A 161 3.89 -49.32 14.89
C ALA A 161 2.82 -48.95 13.86
N ALA A 162 1.74 -49.75 13.76
CA ALA A 162 0.60 -49.46 12.89
C ALA A 162 -0.33 -48.35 13.42
N GLU A 163 -0.25 -47.98 14.71
CA GLU A 163 -0.87 -46.77 15.26
C GLU A 163 -0.05 -45.53 14.90
N LEU A 164 1.26 -45.56 15.15
CA LEU A 164 2.19 -44.47 14.84
C LEU A 164 2.22 -44.11 13.35
N ASP A 165 2.14 -45.10 12.46
CA ASP A 165 2.08 -44.87 11.00
C ASP A 165 0.80 -44.13 10.57
N ARG A 166 -0.35 -44.45 11.20
CA ARG A 166 -1.61 -43.71 10.99
C ARG A 166 -1.53 -42.28 11.52
N ASP A 167 -0.95 -42.10 12.71
CA ASP A 167 -0.79 -40.79 13.33
C ASP A 167 0.16 -39.88 12.52
N LEU A 168 1.26 -40.44 11.99
CA LEU A 168 2.13 -39.75 11.02
C LEU A 168 1.39 -39.37 9.74
N GLY A 169 0.50 -40.24 9.23
CA GLY A 169 -0.39 -39.91 8.11
C GLY A 169 -1.32 -38.73 8.40
N PHE A 170 -1.93 -38.69 9.59
CA PHE A 170 -2.77 -37.56 10.02
C PHE A 170 -1.98 -36.26 10.22
N LEU A 171 -0.73 -36.33 10.71
CA LEU A 171 0.14 -35.16 10.80
C LEU A 171 0.55 -34.65 9.41
N ALA A 172 0.88 -35.54 8.47
CA ALA A 172 1.21 -35.16 7.09
C ALA A 172 0.04 -34.46 6.37
N GLU A 173 -1.21 -34.89 6.62
CA GLU A 173 -2.38 -34.19 6.09
C GLU A 173 -2.57 -32.81 6.72
N GLN A 174 -2.33 -32.68 8.04
CA GLN A 174 -2.38 -31.39 8.73
C GLN A 174 -1.27 -30.42 8.26
N GLU A 175 -0.05 -30.93 8.04
CA GLU A 175 1.08 -30.19 7.48
C GLU A 175 0.76 -29.61 6.11
N SER A 176 0.19 -30.44 5.21
CA SER A 176 -0.28 -29.99 3.90
C SER A 176 -1.32 -28.88 4.04
N ARG A 177 -2.34 -29.03 4.90
CA ARG A 177 -3.39 -28.03 5.10
C ARG A 177 -2.86 -26.71 5.70
N LEU A 178 -1.88 -26.76 6.60
CA LEU A 178 -1.26 -25.57 7.18
C LEU A 178 -0.33 -24.86 6.17
N THR A 179 0.39 -25.61 5.34
CA THR A 179 1.20 -25.05 4.23
C THR A 179 0.28 -24.36 3.21
N ASP A 180 -0.79 -25.03 2.81
CA ASP A 180 -1.86 -24.49 1.96
C ASP A 180 -2.48 -23.20 2.51
N LEU A 181 -2.59 -23.08 3.83
CA LEU A 181 -3.12 -21.89 4.51
C LEU A 181 -2.07 -20.77 4.54
N LEU A 182 -0.80 -21.11 4.77
CA LEU A 182 0.31 -20.17 4.76
C LEU A 182 0.45 -19.51 3.38
N ASP A 183 0.48 -20.30 2.31
CA ASP A 183 0.59 -19.82 0.92
C ASP A 183 -0.56 -18.88 0.56
N LYS A 184 -1.78 -19.20 1.01
CA LYS A 184 -2.96 -18.33 0.83
C LYS A 184 -2.81 -17.01 1.60
N LEU A 185 -2.40 -17.05 2.86
CA LEU A 185 -2.20 -15.83 3.67
C LEU A 185 -1.06 -14.94 3.12
N GLU A 186 0.00 -15.52 2.58
CA GLU A 186 1.11 -14.78 1.96
C GLU A 186 0.72 -14.17 0.61
N THR A 187 -0.08 -14.90 -0.19
CA THR A 187 -0.66 -14.40 -1.45
C THR A 187 -1.65 -13.27 -1.17
N GLU A 188 -2.64 -13.49 -0.29
CA GLU A 188 -3.63 -12.48 0.13
C GLU A 188 -2.96 -11.21 0.67
N ARG A 189 -1.91 -11.35 1.51
CA ARG A 189 -1.15 -10.21 2.00
C ARG A 189 -0.51 -9.42 0.84
N THR A 190 0.08 -10.11 -0.13
CA THR A 190 0.76 -9.47 -1.28
C THR A 190 -0.25 -8.74 -2.19
N GLU A 191 -1.40 -9.36 -2.43
CA GLU A 191 -2.52 -8.73 -3.14
C GLU A 191 -3.06 -7.51 -2.38
N PHE A 192 -3.27 -7.63 -1.07
CA PHE A 192 -3.76 -6.54 -0.22
C PHE A 192 -2.77 -5.38 -0.15
N GLN A 193 -1.46 -5.65 -0.06
CA GLN A 193 -0.41 -4.60 -0.11
C GLN A 193 -0.38 -3.89 -1.47
N THR A 194 -0.61 -4.63 -2.57
CA THR A 194 -0.73 -4.03 -3.92
C THR A 194 -1.96 -3.13 -4.04
N GLN A 195 -3.11 -3.59 -3.54
CA GLN A 195 -4.35 -2.82 -3.51
C GLN A 195 -4.23 -1.57 -2.62
N LEU A 196 -3.59 -1.69 -1.46
CA LEU A 196 -3.27 -0.57 -0.57
C LEU A 196 -2.45 0.53 -1.28
N TRP A 197 -1.39 0.14 -2.01
CA TRP A 197 -0.57 1.08 -2.76
C TRP A 197 -1.33 1.76 -3.91
N GLN A 198 -2.21 1.01 -4.59
CA GLN A 198 -3.09 1.56 -5.62
C GLN A 198 -4.09 2.56 -5.04
N LEU A 199 -4.71 2.25 -3.89
CA LEU A 199 -5.63 3.15 -3.19
C LEU A 199 -4.92 4.41 -2.70
N ASP A 200 -3.69 4.29 -2.18
CA ASP A 200 -2.88 5.43 -1.75
C ASP A 200 -2.62 6.43 -2.90
N SER A 201 -2.16 5.90 -4.04
CA SER A 201 -1.94 6.70 -5.26
C SER A 201 -3.22 7.37 -5.80
N GLN A 202 -4.39 6.71 -5.64
CA GLN A 202 -5.69 7.30 -5.97
C GLN A 202 -6.09 8.42 -5.01
N ILE A 203 -5.90 8.23 -3.70
CA ILE A 203 -6.17 9.26 -2.69
C ILE A 203 -5.28 10.50 -2.94
N ASP A 204 -4.00 10.31 -3.28
CA ASP A 204 -3.10 11.40 -3.66
C ASP A 204 -3.51 12.10 -4.96
N ALA A 205 -4.11 11.40 -5.92
CA ALA A 205 -4.69 12.01 -7.11
C ALA A 205 -5.93 12.86 -6.76
N ILE A 206 -6.83 12.33 -5.92
CA ILE A 206 -8.03 13.04 -5.45
C ILE A 206 -7.63 14.30 -4.65
N ALA A 207 -6.67 14.20 -3.73
CA ALA A 207 -6.19 15.32 -2.93
C ALA A 207 -5.49 16.40 -3.79
N ARG A 208 -4.82 16.02 -4.88
CA ARG A 208 -4.30 16.98 -5.88
C ARG A 208 -5.42 17.66 -6.66
N ASN A 209 -6.44 16.92 -7.07
CA ASN A 209 -7.60 17.48 -7.78
C ASN A 209 -8.38 18.45 -6.88
N GLY A 210 -8.57 18.14 -5.60
CA GLY A 210 -9.17 19.05 -4.62
C GLY A 210 -8.44 20.39 -4.55
N ARG A 211 -7.12 20.38 -4.33
CA ARG A 211 -6.30 21.62 -4.34
C ARG A 211 -6.36 22.41 -5.65
N LEU A 212 -6.59 21.74 -6.78
CA LEU A 212 -6.78 22.41 -8.07
C LEU A 212 -8.17 23.06 -8.16
N ILE A 213 -9.21 22.39 -7.66
CA ILE A 213 -10.56 22.95 -7.55
C ILE A 213 -10.55 24.18 -6.62
N ASP A 214 -9.95 24.08 -5.44
CA ASP A 214 -9.80 25.21 -4.49
C ASP A 214 -9.09 26.41 -5.17
N MET A 215 -8.06 26.14 -5.98
CA MET A 215 -7.35 27.18 -6.74
C MET A 215 -8.21 27.76 -7.88
N MET A 216 -9.06 26.96 -8.53
CA MET A 216 -9.98 27.45 -9.56
C MET A 216 -11.11 28.29 -8.94
N GLU A 217 -11.70 27.86 -7.83
CA GLU A 217 -12.73 28.61 -7.09
C GLU A 217 -12.15 29.94 -6.55
N ALA A 218 -10.95 29.91 -5.98
CA ALA A 218 -10.25 31.13 -5.57
C ALA A 218 -9.99 32.07 -6.77
N ARG A 219 -9.61 31.54 -7.94
CA ARG A 219 -9.43 32.34 -9.16
C ARG A 219 -10.74 32.91 -9.67
N GLU A 220 -11.81 32.11 -9.75
CA GLU A 220 -13.15 32.54 -10.14
C GLU A 220 -13.63 33.68 -9.24
N LYS A 221 -13.51 33.53 -7.91
CA LYS A 221 -13.81 34.59 -6.96
C LYS A 221 -12.98 35.86 -7.20
N THR A 222 -11.68 35.75 -7.46
CA THR A 222 -10.86 36.95 -7.80
C THR A 222 -11.22 37.56 -9.15
N ILE A 223 -11.70 36.77 -10.12
CA ILE A 223 -12.19 37.25 -11.41
C ILE A 223 -13.51 38.00 -11.21
N ASP A 224 -14.42 37.50 -10.36
CA ASP A 224 -15.68 38.15 -10.01
C ASP A 224 -15.50 39.43 -9.18
N GLU A 225 -14.54 39.44 -8.24
CA GLU A 225 -14.16 40.65 -7.52
C GLU A 225 -13.54 41.68 -8.48
N GLN A 226 -12.67 41.27 -9.40
CA GLN A 226 -12.09 42.19 -10.40
C GLN A 226 -13.07 42.62 -11.49
N SER A 227 -14.06 41.80 -11.86
CA SER A 227 -15.11 42.16 -12.83
C SER A 227 -16.05 43.23 -12.27
N ARG A 228 -16.26 43.25 -10.95
CA ARG A 228 -17.01 44.32 -10.26
C ARG A 228 -16.28 45.67 -10.19
N TYR A 229 -14.96 45.71 -10.36
CA TYR A 229 -14.15 46.94 -10.26
C TYR A 229 -13.45 47.37 -11.56
N LYS A 230 -13.41 46.52 -12.60
CA LYS A 230 -13.12 46.97 -13.97
C LYS A 230 -14.37 47.58 -14.60
N VAL A 231 -14.23 48.78 -15.14
CA VAL A 231 -15.21 49.40 -16.06
C VAL A 231 -15.58 48.36 -17.13
N ALA A 232 -16.87 48.04 -17.25
CA ALA A 232 -17.32 46.74 -17.78
C ALA A 232 -17.08 46.54 -19.29
N SER A 233 -16.62 47.57 -20.00
CA SER A 233 -16.08 47.45 -21.36
C SER A 233 -15.35 48.74 -21.79
N ILE A 234 -14.48 48.60 -22.79
CA ILE A 234 -13.99 49.74 -23.58
C ILE A 234 -15.16 50.52 -24.20
N GLU A 235 -16.29 49.84 -24.49
CA GLU A 235 -17.53 50.45 -24.97
C GLU A 235 -18.11 51.49 -23.98
N GLN A 236 -18.06 51.24 -22.66
CA GLN A 236 -18.48 52.25 -21.67
C GLN A 236 -17.54 53.46 -21.66
N LEU A 237 -16.25 53.25 -21.91
CA LEU A 237 -15.25 54.33 -22.01
C LEU A 237 -15.45 55.14 -23.32
N HIS A 238 -15.75 54.47 -24.43
CA HIS A 238 -16.18 55.08 -25.70
C HIS A 238 -17.49 55.84 -25.55
N SER A 239 -18.47 55.29 -24.84
CA SER A 239 -19.74 55.97 -24.51
C SER A 239 -19.48 57.24 -23.70
N LYS A 240 -18.65 57.17 -22.64
CA LYS A 240 -18.24 58.36 -21.87
C LYS A 240 -17.49 59.39 -22.72
N MET A 241 -16.60 58.97 -23.62
CA MET A 241 -15.93 59.88 -24.54
C MET A 241 -16.87 60.49 -25.57
N ALA A 242 -17.83 59.72 -26.11
CA ALA A 242 -18.86 60.23 -27.02
C ALA A 242 -19.76 61.25 -26.31
N ASP A 243 -20.12 61.00 -25.05
CA ASP A 243 -20.90 61.89 -24.20
C ASP A 243 -20.15 63.21 -23.89
N ILE A 244 -18.84 63.13 -23.64
CA ILE A 244 -17.95 64.30 -23.49
C ILE A 244 -17.83 65.06 -24.81
N ARG A 245 -17.65 64.35 -25.93
CA ARG A 245 -17.52 64.95 -27.27
C ARG A 245 -18.81 65.65 -27.68
N ALA A 246 -19.98 65.05 -27.45
CA ALA A 246 -21.29 65.67 -27.69
C ALA A 246 -21.50 66.92 -26.83
N LYS A 247 -21.07 66.91 -25.56
CA LYS A 247 -21.10 68.11 -24.70
C LYS A 247 -20.13 69.20 -25.18
N GLN A 248 -18.96 68.83 -25.71
CA GLN A 248 -18.01 69.77 -26.30
C GLN A 248 -18.53 70.35 -27.63
N GLU A 249 -19.12 69.52 -28.48
CA GLU A 249 -19.77 69.91 -29.73
C GLU A 249 -20.91 70.91 -29.45
N ALA A 250 -21.81 70.60 -28.52
CA ALA A 250 -22.89 71.51 -28.11
C ALA A 250 -22.39 72.81 -27.47
N ALA A 251 -21.26 72.78 -26.74
CA ALA A 251 -20.62 73.98 -26.21
C ALA A 251 -19.98 74.84 -27.32
N LEU A 252 -19.36 74.20 -28.32
CA LEU A 252 -18.81 74.85 -29.50
C LEU A 252 -19.90 75.43 -30.40
N GLU A 253 -21.01 74.72 -30.59
CA GLU A 253 -22.20 75.18 -31.32
C GLU A 253 -22.85 76.38 -30.61
N ALA A 254 -22.96 76.35 -29.28
CA ALA A 254 -23.42 77.50 -28.48
C ALA A 254 -22.47 78.71 -28.55
N LEU A 255 -21.16 78.49 -28.73
CA LEU A 255 -20.17 79.54 -28.96
C LEU A 255 -20.18 80.04 -30.42
N SER A 256 -20.48 79.18 -31.38
CA SER A 256 -20.65 79.50 -32.81
C SER A 256 -21.90 80.35 -33.04
N ASN A 257 -23.05 79.91 -32.52
CA ASN A 257 -24.31 80.65 -32.57
C ASN A 257 -24.26 81.99 -31.79
N ARG A 258 -23.31 82.15 -30.85
CA ARG A 258 -23.01 83.44 -30.23
C ARG A 258 -22.24 84.39 -31.16
N ARG A 259 -21.53 83.88 -32.16
CA ARG A 259 -20.69 84.64 -33.10
C ARG A 259 -21.47 85.15 -34.33
N GLU A 260 -22.54 84.47 -34.75
CA GLU A 260 -23.37 84.88 -35.91
C GLU A 260 -24.37 86.02 -35.64
N ARG A 261 -24.42 86.58 -34.41
CA ARG A 261 -25.36 87.64 -34.03
C ARG A 261 -24.81 89.08 -34.10
N LEU A 262 -23.66 89.28 -34.72
CA LEU A 262 -23.03 90.58 -35.02
C LEU A 262 -22.43 90.50 -36.44
N GLY A 263 -22.67 91.40 -37.40
CA GLY A 263 -23.47 92.62 -37.37
C GLY A 263 -23.15 93.44 -38.62
N TYR A 264 -23.86 93.23 -39.74
CA TYR A 264 -23.69 94.04 -40.95
C TYR A 264 -24.14 95.50 -40.72
N GLU A 265 -25.02 95.75 -39.74
CA GLU A 265 -25.44 97.10 -39.32
C GLU A 265 -24.30 97.91 -38.68
N ASP A 266 -23.44 97.28 -37.88
CA ASP A 266 -22.26 97.96 -37.30
C ASP A 266 -21.22 98.30 -38.39
N ARG A 267 -21.11 97.44 -39.40
CA ARG A 267 -20.21 97.65 -40.54
C ARG A 267 -20.66 98.79 -41.45
N ALA A 268 -21.97 99.03 -41.58
CA ALA A 268 -22.52 100.15 -42.34
C ALA A 268 -22.35 101.51 -41.64
N LYS A 269 -22.28 101.55 -40.30
CA LYS A 269 -22.02 102.79 -39.55
C LYS A 269 -20.57 103.28 -39.69
N LEU A 270 -19.60 102.36 -39.68
CA LEU A 270 -18.17 102.67 -39.81
C LEU A 270 -17.79 103.25 -41.19
N ASP A 271 -18.47 102.84 -42.26
CA ASP A 271 -18.23 103.35 -43.62
C ASP A 271 -18.62 104.84 -43.80
N LEU A 272 -19.61 105.31 -43.02
CA LEU A 272 -20.05 106.73 -43.03
C LEU A 272 -19.16 107.63 -42.18
N GLU A 273 -18.39 107.08 -41.24
CA GLU A 273 -17.53 107.86 -40.33
C GLU A 273 -16.08 107.95 -40.83
N SER A 274 -15.65 107.06 -41.74
CA SER A 274 -14.28 106.99 -42.28
C SER A 274 -14.01 107.86 -43.52
N SER A 275 -14.98 108.63 -44.01
CA SER A 275 -14.86 109.46 -45.22
C SER A 275 -14.27 110.87 -44.99
N SER A 276 -13.56 111.07 -43.87
CA SER A 276 -12.79 112.29 -43.55
C SER A 276 -11.39 111.93 -43.04
N GLY A 277 -10.32 112.29 -43.76
CA GLY A 277 -8.93 112.21 -43.24
C GLY A 277 -7.91 111.35 -44.00
N ILE A 278 -7.77 111.58 -45.30
CA ILE A 278 -6.80 110.99 -46.24
C ILE A 278 -5.30 111.14 -45.77
N ARG A 279 -4.48 110.05 -45.71
CA ARG A 279 -3.32 109.69 -46.61
C ARG A 279 -2.12 108.88 -46.01
N SER A 280 -1.73 107.81 -46.75
CA SER A 280 -0.36 107.44 -47.22
C SER A 280 0.52 106.35 -46.53
N GLY A 281 1.07 105.44 -47.37
CA GLY A 281 2.25 104.56 -47.12
C GLY A 281 1.94 103.10 -46.71
N ALA A 282 1.83 102.06 -47.56
CA ALA A 282 2.65 101.50 -48.66
C ALA A 282 3.80 100.54 -48.20
N TYR A 283 3.72 99.24 -48.58
CA TYR A 283 4.73 98.36 -49.25
C TYR A 283 4.51 96.82 -49.03
N LEU A 284 5.35 95.96 -49.65
CA LEU A 284 5.15 94.52 -49.96
C LEU A 284 6.33 93.64 -49.41
N GLY A 285 6.33 92.29 -49.38
CA GLY A 285 5.31 91.27 -49.71
C GLY A 285 5.90 89.84 -49.92
N THR A 286 5.03 88.84 -50.23
CA THR A 286 5.28 87.53 -50.93
C THR A 286 6.38 86.51 -50.45
N SER A 287 5.91 85.34 -49.99
CA SER A 287 6.17 83.96 -50.51
C SER A 287 7.51 83.15 -50.40
N THR A 288 7.38 81.92 -49.86
CA THR A 288 7.92 80.57 -50.30
C THR A 288 9.34 80.01 -50.02
N ILE A 289 9.34 78.66 -49.87
CA ILE A 289 10.34 77.60 -50.20
C ILE A 289 11.23 76.98 -49.08
N GLU A 290 11.47 75.67 -49.27
CA GLU A 290 12.06 74.61 -48.44
C GLU A 290 13.61 74.67 -48.33
N ILE A 291 14.19 73.77 -47.50
CA ILE A 291 15.41 72.95 -47.79
C ILE A 291 15.64 71.95 -46.63
N GLN A 292 15.88 70.67 -46.94
CA GLN A 292 16.51 69.68 -46.02
C GLN A 292 18.03 69.63 -46.26
N PRO A 293 18.85 69.15 -45.30
CA PRO A 293 19.61 67.94 -45.67
C PRO A 293 20.03 66.97 -44.54
N LYS A 294 19.91 65.67 -44.88
CA LYS A 294 20.95 64.62 -44.83
C LYS A 294 21.34 63.89 -43.50
N ILE A 295 21.34 62.56 -43.65
CA ILE A 295 21.70 61.47 -42.73
C ILE A 295 23.22 61.23 -42.69
N VAL A 296 23.77 60.81 -41.53
CA VAL A 296 24.91 59.84 -41.42
C VAL A 296 24.67 58.94 -40.19
N GLU A 297 25.12 57.69 -40.29
CA GLU A 297 24.92 56.56 -39.35
C GLU A 297 26.22 56.11 -38.64
N ILE A 298 26.08 55.48 -37.45
CA ILE A 298 26.80 54.25 -36.96
C ILE A 298 28.36 54.36 -36.80
N THR A 299 29.11 53.68 -35.89
CA THR A 299 28.99 52.48 -35.01
C THR A 299 29.74 52.72 -33.67
N PRO A 300 29.61 51.86 -32.64
CA PRO A 300 30.54 51.81 -31.50
C PRO A 300 31.77 50.92 -31.79
N ASP A 301 32.91 51.19 -31.15
CA ASP A 301 33.58 50.27 -30.21
C ASP A 301 34.96 50.79 -29.77
N GLN A 302 35.30 50.53 -28.50
CA GLN A 302 36.66 50.27 -27.97
C GLN A 302 37.74 51.39 -28.05
N ASP A 303 38.70 51.52 -27.13
CA ASP A 303 38.95 50.89 -25.81
C ASP A 303 39.99 51.73 -25.04
N ALA A 304 40.47 51.21 -23.89
CA ALA A 304 41.76 51.48 -23.22
C ALA A 304 41.76 52.37 -21.95
N ASP A 305 41.59 51.67 -20.82
CA ASP A 305 42.62 51.43 -19.79
C ASP A 305 43.03 52.48 -18.72
N CYS A 306 43.48 51.90 -17.59
CA CYS A 306 44.22 52.48 -16.45
C CYS A 306 43.38 53.36 -15.48
N ASP A 307 43.43 53.23 -14.14
CA ASP A 307 44.52 52.80 -13.24
C ASP A 307 44.05 52.21 -11.88
N GLU A 308 45.01 51.87 -11.01
CA GLU A 308 44.90 51.09 -9.75
C GLU A 308 44.39 51.85 -8.49
N ASP A 309 44.07 51.12 -7.39
CA ASP A 309 44.90 51.17 -6.14
C ASP A 309 44.37 50.34 -4.92
N PHE A 310 45.27 49.58 -4.28
CA PHE A 310 45.41 49.23 -2.83
C PHE A 310 44.24 48.57 -2.02
N VAL A 311 44.41 47.74 -0.95
CA VAL A 311 45.41 47.61 0.16
C VAL A 311 45.59 46.11 0.58
N PRO A 312 46.70 45.66 1.25
CA PRO A 312 47.10 44.23 1.30
C PRO A 312 47.29 43.55 2.71
N LEU A 313 47.87 42.34 2.69
CA LEU A 313 48.68 41.61 3.72
C LEU A 313 48.03 40.76 4.85
N VAL A 314 48.38 39.46 4.87
CA VAL A 314 48.83 38.68 6.07
C VAL A 314 49.96 37.70 5.66
N ARG A 315 50.91 37.41 6.58
CA ARG A 315 52.14 36.57 6.44
C ARG A 315 51.85 35.05 6.55
N ARG A 316 52.58 34.11 5.90
CA ARG A 316 53.95 33.58 6.23
C ARG A 316 54.14 33.22 7.72
N ASP A 317 54.73 32.09 8.14
CA ASP A 317 55.48 30.99 7.49
C ASP A 317 55.31 29.67 8.30
N HIS A 318 55.44 28.51 7.63
CA HIS A 318 56.22 27.30 8.00
C HIS A 318 55.67 26.00 7.39
#